data_AF-W8Y6G3-F1
#
_entry.id   AF-W8Y6G3-F1
#
_cell.length_a   1.000
_cell.length_b   1.000
_cell.length_c   1.000
_cell.angle_alpha   90.00
_cell.angle_beta   90.00
_cell.angle_gamma   90.00
#
_symmetry.space_group_name_H-M   'P 1'
#
loop_
_entity.id
_entity.type
_entity.pdbx_description
1 polymer ?
#
loop_
_entity_poly.entity_id
_entity_poly.type
_entity_poly.pdbx_seq_one_letter_code
_entity_poly.pdbx_strand_id
1 'polypeptide(L)' 'MNIDLCNAIQSLHEELRAVTVLYYYEDMNQESIAKLLEIPKGTVKSRLSRAREQLQKRLKME' A
#
# COMPACT_ATOMS: atom_id res chain seq x y z
N MET A 1 6.05 -7.83 -20.50
CA MET A 1 6.12 -6.35 -20.55
C MET A 1 6.28 -5.96 -19.11
N ASN A 2 7.52 -5.79 -18.64
CA ASN A 2 7.89 -5.67 -17.23
C ASN A 2 6.83 -4.84 -16.47
N ILE A 3 6.08 -5.45 -15.55
CA ILE A 3 5.04 -4.72 -14.81
C ILE A 3 5.74 -3.59 -14.06
N ASP A 4 5.43 -2.36 -14.47
CA ASP A 4 5.84 -1.18 -13.74
C ASP A 4 5.15 -1.19 -12.37
N LEU A 5 5.97 -1.22 -11.31
CA LEU A 5 5.51 -1.18 -9.93
C LEU A 5 4.59 0.02 -9.67
N CYS A 6 4.81 1.15 -10.33
CA CYS A 6 3.95 2.32 -10.22
C CYS A 6 2.53 2.02 -10.74
N ASN A 7 2.41 1.37 -11.91
CA ASN A 7 1.12 0.97 -12.46
C ASN A 7 0.42 -0.07 -11.57
N ALA A 8 1.18 -1.02 -11.00
CA ALA A 8 0.65 -1.99 -10.06
C ALA A 8 0.10 -1.30 -8.79
N ILE A 9 0.81 -0.32 -8.23
CA ILE A 9 0.36 0.46 -7.07
C ILE A 9 -0.85 1.33 -7.41
N GLN A 10 -0.88 1.97 -8.59
CA GLN A 10 -2.03 2.74 -9.05
C GLN A 10 -3.30 1.90 -9.14
N SER A 11 -3.17 0.62 -9.49
CA SER A 11 -4.30 -0.33 -9.61
C SER A 11 -4.89 -0.81 -8.28
N LEU A 12 -4.26 -0.50 -7.14
CA LEU A 12 -4.81 -0.80 -5.82
C LEU A 12 -6.05 0.07 -5.53
N HIS A 13 -6.96 -0.43 -4.71
CA HIS A 13 -8.01 0.42 -4.14
C HIS A 13 -7.40 1.60 -3.39
N GLU A 14 -8.06 2.75 -3.43
CA GLU A 14 -7.55 4.03 -2.92
C GLU A 14 -6.98 3.92 -1.50
N GLU A 15 -7.69 3.26 -0.60
CA GLU A 15 -7.25 3.08 0.78
C GLU A 15 -5.97 2.26 0.93
N LEU A 16 -5.75 1.27 0.06
CA LEU A 16 -4.56 0.43 0.04
C LEU A 16 -3.40 1.21 -0.59
N ARG A 17 -3.68 1.92 -1.69
CA ARG A 17 -2.71 2.78 -2.37
C ARG A 17 -2.19 3.87 -1.44
N ALA A 18 -3.08 4.55 -0.71
CA ALA A 18 -2.71 5.61 0.22
C ALA A 18 -1.71 5.12 1.27
N VAL A 19 -2.01 4.02 1.99
CA VAL A 19 -1.07 3.50 3.00
C VAL A 19 0.23 2.98 2.38
N THR A 20 0.19 2.45 1.16
CA THR A 20 1.39 1.97 0.45
C THR A 20 2.30 3.14 0.05
N VAL A 21 1.75 4.20 -0.53
CA VAL A 21 2.53 5.39 -0.93
C VAL A 21 3.13 6.06 0.30
N LEU A 22 2.32 6.33 1.32
CA LEU A 22 2.80 6.98 2.55
C LEU A 22 3.90 6.16 3.24
N TYR A 23 3.82 4.82 3.21
CA TYR A 23 4.81 3.98 3.86
C TYR A 23 6.11 3.83 3.06
N TYR A 24 6.02 3.58 1.74
CA TYR A 24 7.19 3.22 0.92
C TYR A 24 7.81 4.38 0.15
N TYR A 25 7.05 5.45 -0.12
CA TYR A 25 7.51 6.61 -0.89
C TYR A 25 7.71 7.85 -0.01
N GLU A 26 6.90 8.00 1.04
CA GLU A 26 7.02 9.11 2.00
C GLU A 26 7.74 8.71 3.30
N ASP A 27 8.27 7.47 3.38
CA ASP A 27 8.98 6.91 4.53
C ASP A 27 8.25 7.08 5.89
N MET A 28 6.92 7.18 5.87
CA MET A 28 6.13 7.35 7.09
C MET A 28 5.97 6.02 7.84
N ASN A 29 6.16 6.07 9.16
CA ASN A 29 5.83 4.91 9.99
C ASN A 29 4.31 4.73 10.16
N GLN A 30 3.88 3.53 10.54
CA GLN A 30 2.46 3.17 10.66
C GLN A 30 1.69 4.04 11.66
N GLU A 31 2.36 4.59 12.68
CA GLU A 31 1.73 5.46 13.67
C GLU A 31 1.43 6.85 13.09
N SER A 32 2.37 7.40 12.32
CA SER A 32 2.20 8.69 11.64
C SER A 32 1.12 8.60 10.56
N ILE A 33 1.08 7.49 9.82
CA ILE A 33 0.02 7.21 8.84
C ILE A 33 -1.34 7.09 9.53
N ALA A 34 -1.42 6.38 10.67
CA ALA A 34 -2.66 6.23 11.41
C ALA A 34 -3.22 7.59 11.88
N LYS A 35 -2.34 8.46 12.37
CA LYS A 35 -2.69 9.84 12.77
C LYS A 35 -3.13 10.68 11.56
N LEU A 36 -2.36 10.64 10.47
CA LEU A 36 -2.63 11.43 9.26
C LEU A 36 -3.97 11.07 8.60
N LEU A 37 -4.28 9.78 8.52
CA LEU A 37 -5.49 9.28 7.86
C LEU A 37 -6.67 9.12 8.82
N GLU A 38 -6.50 9.45 10.11
CA GLU A 38 -7.50 9.29 11.16
C GLU A 38 -8.10 7.87 11.24
N ILE A 39 -7.23 6.85 11.12
CA ILE A 39 -7.61 5.43 11.17
C ILE A 39 -6.82 4.67 12.25
N PRO A 40 -7.34 3.56 12.77
CA PRO A 40 -6.59 2.72 13.71
C PRO A 40 -5.26 2.23 13.11
N LYS A 41 -4.20 2.17 13.92
CA LYS A 41 -2.90 1.58 13.52
C LYS A 41 -3.05 0.13 13.02
N GLY A 42 -3.99 -0.63 13.59
CA GLY A 42 -4.34 -1.98 13.10
C GLY A 42 -4.92 -1.98 11.67
N THR A 43 -5.66 -0.94 11.30
CA THR A 43 -6.15 -0.71 9.93
C THR A 43 -4.99 -0.41 8.99
N VAL A 44 -4.02 0.41 9.39
CA VAL A 44 -2.80 0.65 8.59
C VAL A 44 -2.06 -0.66 8.33
N LYS A 45 -1.82 -1.46 9.37
CA LYS A 45 -1.14 -2.76 9.26
C LYS A 45 -1.88 -3.72 8.31
N SER A 46 -3.19 -3.85 8.47
CA SER A 46 -3.99 -4.76 7.64
C SER A 46 -4.10 -4.29 6.19
N ARG A 47 -4.25 -2.98 5.94
CA ARG A 47 -4.22 -2.40 4.58
C ARG A 47 -2.85 -2.62 3.91
N LEU A 48 -1.73 -2.40 4.62
CA LEU A 48 -0.40 -2.70 4.11
C LEU A 48 -0.20 -4.19 3.76
N SER A 49 -0.73 -5.10 4.58
CA SER A 49 -0.69 -6.55 4.27
C SER A 49 -1.45 -6.87 2.99
N ARG A 50 -2.70 -6.42 2.89
CA ARG A 50 -3.55 -6.65 1.72
C ARG A 50 -2.96 -6.03 0.45
N ALA A 51 -2.38 -4.83 0.55
CA ALA A 51 -1.70 -4.18 -0.56
C ALA A 51 -0.54 -5.05 -1.07
N ARG A 52 0.34 -5.54 -0.18
CA ARG A 52 1.45 -6.44 -0.55
C ARG A 52 0.97 -7.73 -1.18
N GLU A 53 -0.08 -8.35 -0.65
CA GLU A 53 -0.66 -9.57 -1.22
C GLU A 53 -1.19 -9.34 -2.64
N GLN A 54 -1.89 -8.22 -2.87
CA GLN A 54 -2.39 -7.86 -4.20
C GLN A 54 -1.26 -7.54 -5.18
N LEU A 55 -0.27 -6.77 -4.76
CA LEU A 55 0.90 -6.44 -5.59
C LEU A 55 1.69 -7.70 -5.92
N GLN A 56 1.92 -8.59 -4.95
CA GLN A 56 2.62 -9.85 -5.18
C GLN A 56 1.89 -10.73 -6.19
N LYS A 57 0.55 -10.84 -6.11
CA LYS A 57 -0.23 -11.60 -7.09
C LYS A 57 -0.09 -11.02 -8.50
N ARG A 58 -0.19 -9.69 -8.63
CA ARG A 58 -0.05 -8.99 -9.91
C ARG A 58 1.35 -9.17 -10.51
N LEU A 59 2.39 -9.03 -9.70
CA LEU A 59 3.79 -9.12 -10.14
C LEU A 59 4.26 -10.56 -10.39
N LYS A 60 3.65 -11.57 -9.74
CA LYS A 60 3.94 -13.00 -9.97
C LYS A 60 3.16 -13.62 -11.13
N MET A 61 2.15 -12.94 -11.66
CA MET A 61 1.38 -13.40 -12.82
C MET A 61 2.06 -13.05 -14.17
N GLU A 62 3.33 -12.62 -14.14
CA GLU A 62 4.22 -12.58 -15.31
C GLU A 62 5.06 -13.85 -15.45
#